data_AF-A0A662Y1C8-F1
#
_entry.id   AF-A0A662Y1C8-F1
#
_cell.length_a   1.000
_cell.length_b   1.000
_cell.length_c   1.000
_cell.angle_alpha   90.00
_cell.angle_beta   90.00
_cell.angle_gamma   90.00
#
_symmetry.space_group_name_H-M   'P 1'
#
loop_
_entity.id
_entity.type
_entity.pdbx_description
1 polymer ?
#
loop_
_entity_poly.entity_id
_entity_poly.type
_entity_poly.pdbx_seq_one_letter_code
_entity_poly.pdbx_strand_id
1 'polypeptide(L)'
;MAKSPFFTAEDAKSAFNLFCCIYGVGTLGMPGNFSRAGPYLACIAMAFMAFANIYSSITMSKVMLLAPTSVKTFGDLGEWCMGKTGRWLCVISQMGSCLLIPCVFLVLGGSLLDGLFPDAFSQTVWIILMAGMVLPVCLVPTLKEGAGAAFAGCLGTIVADVIGVAVVIHGMSGHPSVPSPDLSFSQVAGCFGNLSLAYGAGIVIPDIQRQHSDPKRMPRVVGVTVGIISILFLVLASTAYSAVGCQITGNLLFTIYPDSETGLTTLGFAPNWGTIVLAYLFMQLHITIAFSVLINPAFYIAERLVLGMHKQKPEDLEN
;
A
#
# COMPACT_ATOMS: atom_id res chain seq x y z
N MET A 1 -3.09 2.56 -41.80
CA MET A 1 -3.59 2.64 -40.41
C MET A 1 -2.45 3.08 -39.53
N ALA A 2 -2.52 4.26 -38.90
CA ALA A 2 -1.52 4.67 -37.92
C ALA A 2 -1.57 3.68 -36.74
N LYS A 3 -0.43 3.09 -36.35
CA LYS A 3 -0.34 2.27 -35.14
C LYS A 3 -0.75 3.15 -33.96
N SER A 4 -1.85 2.79 -33.30
CA SER A 4 -2.25 3.44 -32.05
C SER A 4 -1.08 3.37 -31.06
N PRO A 5 -0.78 4.44 -30.31
CA PRO A 5 0.33 4.45 -29.36
C PRO A 5 0.19 3.32 -28.33
N PHE A 6 1.32 2.68 -28.00
CA PHE A 6 1.37 1.58 -27.03
C PHE A 6 0.85 2.02 -25.65
N PHE A 7 1.19 3.25 -25.26
CA PHE A 7 0.83 3.89 -24.00
C PHE A 7 0.38 5.33 -24.27
N THR A 8 -0.85 5.69 -23.88
CA THR A 8 -1.41 7.04 -24.07
C THR A 8 -1.18 7.95 -22.87
N ALA A 9 -1.49 9.24 -23.00
CA ALA A 9 -1.49 10.18 -21.87
C ALA A 9 -2.56 9.83 -20.81
N GLU A 10 -3.67 9.21 -21.22
CA GLU A 10 -4.69 8.72 -20.29
C GLU A 10 -4.23 7.45 -19.56
N ASP A 11 -3.55 6.56 -20.28
CA ASP A 11 -2.91 5.37 -19.71
C ASP A 11 -1.89 5.80 -18.64
N ALA A 12 -1.13 6.88 -18.89
CA ALA A 12 -0.18 7.45 -17.94
C ALA A 12 -0.85 8.03 -16.69
N LYS A 13 -1.97 8.74 -16.83
CA LYS A 13 -2.74 9.25 -15.67
C LYS A 13 -3.28 8.11 -14.82
N SER A 14 -3.81 7.07 -15.47
CA SER A 14 -4.35 5.89 -14.79
C SER A 14 -3.23 5.08 -14.10
N ALA A 15 -2.08 4.94 -14.75
CA ALA A 15 -0.89 4.32 -14.19
C ALA A 15 -0.35 5.10 -12.99
N PHE A 16 -0.36 6.43 -13.06
CA PHE A 16 0.05 7.29 -11.96
C PHE A 16 -0.90 7.19 -10.76
N ASN A 17 -2.21 7.15 -10.99
CA ASN A 17 -3.18 6.92 -9.92
C ASN A 17 -2.98 5.54 -9.29
N LEU A 18 -2.80 4.49 -10.10
CA LEU A 18 -2.50 3.15 -9.63
C LEU A 18 -1.18 3.11 -8.84
N PHE A 19 -0.15 3.83 -9.32
CA PHE A 19 1.12 3.98 -8.64
C PHE A 19 0.95 4.57 -7.25
N CYS A 20 0.21 5.67 -7.13
CA CYS A 20 -0.06 6.32 -5.85
C CYS A 20 -0.82 5.42 -4.87
N CYS A 21 -1.68 4.53 -5.37
CA CYS A 21 -2.43 3.58 -4.53
C CYS A 21 -1.57 2.41 -4.02
N ILE A 22 -0.59 1.95 -4.80
CA ILE A 22 0.25 0.79 -4.44
C ILE A 22 1.51 1.24 -3.68
N TYR A 23 2.13 2.33 -4.12
CA TYR A 23 3.37 2.84 -3.54
C TYR A 23 3.08 3.60 -2.24
N GLY A 24 3.05 2.85 -1.14
CA GLY A 24 2.67 3.35 0.18
C GLY A 24 3.40 2.61 1.31
N VAL A 25 2.75 2.47 2.47
CA VAL A 25 3.30 1.82 3.68
C VAL A 25 4.00 0.47 3.42
N GLY A 26 3.61 -0.27 2.38
CA GLY A 26 4.28 -1.50 1.96
C GLY A 26 5.78 -1.35 1.64
N THR A 27 6.23 -0.15 1.25
CA THR A 27 7.65 0.16 1.00
C THR A 27 8.51 -0.02 2.25
N LEU A 28 8.00 0.38 3.42
CA LEU A 28 8.71 0.33 4.70
C LEU A 28 9.10 -1.09 5.10
N GLY A 29 8.33 -2.07 4.64
CA GLY A 29 8.58 -3.49 4.86
C GLY A 29 9.62 -4.11 3.92
N MET A 30 9.97 -3.43 2.82
CA MET A 30 10.82 -4.01 1.76
C MET A 30 12.23 -4.35 2.26
N PRO A 31 12.93 -3.48 2.99
CA PRO A 31 14.24 -3.83 3.55
C PRO A 31 14.16 -4.97 4.58
N GLY A 32 13.10 -4.96 5.41
CA GLY A 32 12.85 -6.03 6.39
C GLY A 32 12.60 -7.38 5.74
N ASN A 33 11.97 -7.42 4.55
CA ASN A 33 11.75 -8.65 3.78
C ASN A 33 13.08 -9.28 3.33
N PHE A 34 14.03 -8.45 2.86
CA PHE A 34 15.37 -8.90 2.49
C PHE A 34 16.16 -9.36 3.72
N SER A 35 15.96 -8.71 4.85
CA SER A 35 16.60 -9.07 6.12
C SER A 35 16.10 -10.41 6.68
N ARG A 36 14.82 -10.75 6.43
CA ARG A 36 14.19 -12.00 6.88
C ARG A 36 14.46 -13.18 5.96
N ALA A 37 14.30 -12.98 4.65
CA ALA A 37 14.35 -14.08 3.67
C ALA A 37 15.68 -14.13 2.89
N GLY A 38 16.53 -13.13 3.06
CA GLY A 38 17.71 -12.94 2.21
C GLY A 38 17.37 -12.41 0.82
N PRO A 39 18.34 -11.79 0.12
CA PRO A 39 18.10 -11.18 -1.19
C PRO A 39 17.56 -12.15 -2.23
N TYR A 40 18.04 -13.40 -2.25
CA TYR A 40 17.65 -14.37 -3.27
C TYR A 40 16.18 -14.78 -3.15
N LEU A 41 15.76 -15.26 -1.98
CA LEU A 41 14.36 -15.67 -1.77
C LEU A 41 13.41 -14.47 -1.77
N ALA A 42 13.83 -13.32 -1.24
CA ALA A 42 13.03 -12.11 -1.29
C ALA A 42 12.79 -11.63 -2.74
N CYS A 43 13.81 -11.70 -3.63
CA CYS A 43 13.64 -11.39 -5.04
C CYS A 43 12.65 -12.35 -5.73
N ILE A 44 12.75 -13.66 -5.44
CA ILE A 44 11.81 -14.66 -5.97
C ILE A 44 10.39 -14.38 -5.48
N ALA A 45 10.23 -14.11 -4.17
CA ALA A 45 8.95 -13.79 -3.58
C ALA A 45 8.36 -12.51 -4.20
N MET A 46 9.17 -11.45 -4.39
CA MET A 46 8.75 -10.24 -5.06
C MET A 46 8.31 -10.50 -6.50
N ALA A 47 9.07 -11.27 -7.28
CA ALA A 47 8.74 -11.60 -8.66
C ALA A 47 7.42 -12.40 -8.74
N PHE A 48 7.25 -13.38 -7.85
CA PHE A 48 6.02 -14.15 -7.74
C PHE A 48 4.82 -13.28 -7.36
N MET A 49 4.95 -12.41 -6.35
CA MET A 49 3.86 -11.55 -5.91
C MET A 49 3.48 -10.49 -6.95
N ALA A 50 4.47 -9.91 -7.64
CA ALA A 50 4.23 -9.04 -8.78
C ALA A 50 3.49 -9.77 -9.91
N PHE A 51 3.93 -10.99 -10.27
CA PHE A 51 3.28 -11.81 -11.29
C PHE A 51 1.83 -12.15 -10.89
N ALA A 52 1.62 -12.64 -9.67
CA ALA A 52 0.29 -12.99 -9.17
C ALA A 52 -0.64 -11.78 -9.17
N ASN A 53 -0.14 -10.60 -8.76
CA ASN A 53 -0.91 -9.37 -8.81
C ASN A 53 -1.28 -8.96 -10.24
N ILE A 54 -0.30 -8.93 -11.15
CA ILE A 54 -0.54 -8.58 -12.56
C ILE A 54 -1.55 -9.55 -13.18
N TYR A 55 -1.37 -10.85 -12.98
CA TYR A 55 -2.27 -11.88 -13.49
C TYR A 55 -3.70 -11.71 -12.98
N SER A 56 -3.86 -11.51 -11.67
CA SER A 56 -5.17 -11.34 -11.03
C SER A 56 -5.86 -10.08 -11.54
N SER A 57 -5.10 -8.99 -11.66
CA SER A 57 -5.57 -7.70 -12.16
C SER A 57 -6.02 -7.75 -13.63
N ILE A 58 -5.23 -8.41 -14.48
CA ILE A 58 -5.58 -8.60 -15.90
C ILE A 58 -6.82 -9.48 -16.03
N THR A 59 -6.91 -10.55 -15.24
CA THR A 59 -8.05 -11.46 -15.26
C THR A 59 -9.32 -10.74 -14.84
N MET A 60 -9.27 -10.01 -13.72
CA MET A 60 -10.38 -9.16 -13.26
C MET A 60 -10.79 -8.14 -14.33
N SER A 61 -9.81 -7.46 -14.94
CA SER A 61 -10.06 -6.49 -16.01
C SER A 61 -10.80 -7.09 -17.20
N LYS A 62 -10.40 -8.29 -17.64
CA LYS A 62 -11.07 -9.04 -18.72
C LYS A 62 -12.49 -9.45 -18.34
N VAL A 63 -12.70 -9.91 -17.11
CA VAL A 63 -14.05 -10.28 -16.63
C VAL A 63 -14.95 -9.05 -16.59
N MET A 64 -14.44 -7.91 -16.11
CA MET A 64 -15.19 -6.65 -16.09
C MET A 64 -15.56 -6.14 -17.49
N LEU A 65 -14.74 -6.43 -18.51
CA LEU A 65 -15.07 -6.10 -19.91
C LEU A 65 -16.20 -6.95 -20.49
N LEU A 66 -16.44 -8.14 -19.94
CA LEU A 66 -17.50 -9.05 -20.37
C LEU A 66 -18.79 -8.85 -19.55
N ALA A 67 -18.68 -8.25 -18.37
CA ALA A 67 -19.80 -8.04 -17.47
C ALA A 67 -20.79 -7.00 -18.01
N PRO A 68 -22.11 -7.20 -17.84
CA PRO A 68 -23.12 -6.23 -18.23
C PRO A 68 -23.05 -4.97 -17.35
N THR A 69 -23.68 -3.89 -17.81
CA THR A 69 -23.69 -2.58 -17.14
C THR A 69 -24.34 -2.60 -15.74
N SER A 70 -25.13 -3.62 -15.44
CA SER A 70 -25.71 -3.87 -14.11
C SER A 70 -24.66 -4.29 -13.05
N VAL A 71 -23.47 -4.77 -13.45
CA VAL A 71 -22.39 -5.20 -12.54
C VAL A 71 -21.52 -4.02 -12.10
N LYS A 72 -21.89 -3.41 -10.97
CA LYS A 72 -21.27 -2.17 -10.49
C LYS A 72 -20.23 -2.37 -9.38
N THR A 73 -20.31 -3.43 -8.58
CA THR A 73 -19.36 -3.67 -7.47
C THR A 73 -18.52 -4.93 -7.68
N PHE A 74 -17.42 -5.06 -6.95
CA PHE A 74 -16.61 -6.29 -6.96
C PHE A 74 -17.40 -7.50 -6.44
N GLY A 75 -18.30 -7.28 -5.47
CA GLY A 75 -19.28 -8.29 -5.03
C GLY A 75 -20.24 -8.73 -6.14
N ASP A 76 -20.77 -7.78 -6.92
CA ASP A 76 -21.66 -8.09 -8.04
C ASP A 76 -20.91 -8.83 -9.16
N LEU A 77 -19.62 -8.52 -9.37
CA LEU A 77 -18.76 -9.23 -10.31
C LEU A 77 -18.58 -10.70 -9.89
N GLY A 78 -18.34 -10.92 -8.60
CA GLY A 78 -18.30 -12.27 -8.02
C GLY A 78 -19.62 -13.02 -8.18
N GLU A 79 -20.75 -12.33 -7.99
CA GLU A 79 -22.08 -12.91 -8.20
C GLU A 79 -22.32 -13.31 -9.65
N TRP A 80 -21.90 -12.47 -10.59
CA TRP A 80 -22.05 -12.77 -12.01
C TRP A 80 -21.18 -13.95 -12.45
N CYS A 81 -19.97 -14.11 -11.90
CA CYS A 81 -19.07 -15.21 -12.25
C CYS A 81 -19.43 -16.56 -11.61
N MET A 82 -19.82 -16.59 -10.34
CA MET A 82 -19.99 -17.84 -9.55
C MET A 82 -21.28 -17.87 -8.72
N GLY A 83 -22.24 -16.99 -9.01
CA GLY A 83 -23.47 -16.84 -8.23
C GLY A 83 -23.20 -16.38 -6.79
N LYS A 84 -24.12 -16.71 -5.88
CA LYS A 84 -24.08 -16.26 -4.48
C LYS A 84 -22.77 -16.58 -3.76
N THR A 85 -22.13 -17.70 -4.08
CA THR A 85 -20.83 -18.08 -3.50
C THR A 85 -19.74 -17.09 -3.89
N GLY A 86 -19.67 -16.71 -5.17
CA GLY A 86 -18.70 -15.72 -5.64
C GLY A 86 -18.93 -14.35 -5.02
N ARG A 87 -20.20 -13.95 -4.83
CA ARG A 87 -20.57 -12.72 -4.11
C ARG A 87 -19.97 -12.70 -2.71
N TRP A 88 -20.21 -13.75 -1.92
CA TRP A 88 -19.71 -13.85 -0.55
C TRP A 88 -18.19 -13.87 -0.47
N LEU A 89 -17.52 -14.60 -1.36
CA LEU A 89 -16.05 -14.63 -1.42
C LEU A 89 -15.46 -13.24 -1.70
N CYS A 90 -16.02 -12.51 -2.68
CA CYS A 90 -15.56 -11.17 -3.03
C CYS A 90 -15.83 -10.17 -1.89
N VAL A 91 -17.03 -10.18 -1.30
CA VAL A 91 -17.40 -9.26 -0.22
C VAL A 91 -16.58 -9.53 1.05
N ILE A 92 -16.43 -10.78 1.48
CA ILE A 92 -15.65 -11.11 2.70
C ILE A 92 -14.19 -10.73 2.51
N SER A 93 -13.58 -11.08 1.38
CA SER A 93 -12.17 -10.75 1.11
C SER A 93 -11.97 -9.23 1.02
N GLN A 94 -12.82 -8.52 0.28
CA GLN A 94 -12.76 -7.07 0.16
C GLN A 94 -12.97 -6.37 1.51
N MET A 95 -13.96 -6.79 2.31
CA MET A 95 -14.21 -6.22 3.64
C MET A 95 -13.08 -6.54 4.61
N GLY A 96 -12.51 -7.74 4.56
CA GLY A 96 -11.30 -8.07 5.30
C GLY A 96 -10.17 -7.10 4.99
N SER A 97 -9.86 -6.88 3.71
CA SER A 97 -8.81 -5.93 3.31
C SER A 97 -9.13 -4.48 3.68
N CYS A 98 -10.35 -4.00 3.41
CA CYS A 98 -10.75 -2.62 3.65
C CYS A 98 -10.94 -2.28 5.14
N LEU A 99 -10.97 -3.27 6.03
CA LEU A 99 -11.06 -3.05 7.48
C LEU A 99 -9.70 -3.31 8.17
N LEU A 100 -9.01 -4.40 7.81
CA LEU A 100 -7.75 -4.77 8.47
C LEU A 100 -6.58 -3.86 8.08
N ILE A 101 -6.48 -3.43 6.82
CA ILE A 101 -5.39 -2.54 6.40
C ILE A 101 -5.49 -1.17 7.10
N PRO A 102 -6.67 -0.52 7.16
CA PRO A 102 -6.85 0.69 7.97
C PRO A 102 -6.54 0.50 9.47
N CYS A 103 -6.80 -0.66 10.05
CA CYS A 103 -6.37 -0.96 11.43
C CYS A 103 -4.84 -0.93 11.57
N VAL A 104 -4.09 -1.52 10.62
CA VAL A 104 -2.62 -1.44 10.61
C VAL A 104 -2.14 0.00 10.50
N PHE A 105 -2.84 0.82 9.72
CA PHE A 105 -2.52 2.24 9.55
C PHE A 105 -2.75 3.04 10.83
N LEU A 106 -3.83 2.75 11.58
CA LEU A 106 -4.07 3.35 12.89
C LEU A 106 -2.97 3.00 13.89
N VAL A 107 -2.57 1.73 13.95
CA VAL A 107 -1.49 1.26 14.83
C VAL A 107 -0.17 1.92 14.45
N LEU A 108 0.18 1.92 13.15
CA LEU A 108 1.42 2.53 12.66
C LEU A 108 1.44 4.03 12.93
N GLY A 109 0.38 4.76 12.59
CA GLY A 109 0.28 6.20 12.85
C GLY A 109 0.35 6.53 14.35
N GLY A 110 -0.27 5.71 15.19
CA GLY A 110 -0.16 5.83 16.64
C GLY A 110 1.28 5.63 17.14
N SER A 111 1.99 4.62 16.65
CA SER A 111 3.40 4.39 16.98
C SER A 111 4.32 5.52 16.51
N LEU A 112 4.06 6.08 15.32
CA LEU A 112 4.86 7.21 14.82
C LEU A 112 4.66 8.47 15.67
N LEU A 113 3.43 8.76 16.08
CA LEU A 113 3.11 9.91 16.95
C LEU A 113 3.67 9.73 18.36
N ASP A 114 3.58 8.52 18.92
CA ASP A 114 4.19 8.16 20.20
C ASP A 114 5.71 8.41 20.18
N GLY A 115 6.38 8.03 19.08
CA GLY A 115 7.80 8.31 18.89
C GLY A 115 8.13 9.79 18.65
N LEU A 116 7.26 10.55 17.99
CA LEU A 116 7.47 12.00 17.79
C LEU A 116 7.29 12.81 19.08
N PHE A 117 6.39 12.37 19.95
CA PHE A 117 6.00 13.06 21.18
C PHE A 117 6.14 12.10 22.36
N PRO A 118 7.38 11.68 22.71
CA PRO A 118 7.60 10.79 23.84
C PRO A 118 7.08 11.41 25.13
N ASP A 119 6.60 10.56 26.04
CA ASP A 119 6.02 10.93 27.35
C ASP A 119 4.75 11.80 27.31
N ALA A 120 4.21 12.14 26.13
CA ALA A 120 2.99 12.95 26.01
C ALA A 120 1.71 12.14 26.28
N PHE A 121 1.55 11.01 25.58
CA PHE A 121 0.43 10.09 25.70
C PHE A 121 0.89 8.66 25.44
N SER A 122 0.13 7.66 25.89
CA SER A 122 0.41 6.27 25.52
C SER A 122 0.05 6.01 24.05
N GLN A 123 0.72 5.03 23.43
CA GLN A 123 0.41 4.58 22.06
C GLN A 123 -1.09 4.34 21.83
N THR A 124 -1.82 3.76 22.80
CA THR A 124 -3.27 3.53 22.69
C THR A 124 -4.06 4.83 22.55
N VAL A 125 -3.70 5.86 23.31
CA VAL A 125 -4.32 7.18 23.19
C VAL A 125 -3.99 7.81 21.84
N TRP A 126 -2.74 7.69 21.37
CA TRP A 126 -2.36 8.15 20.04
C TRP A 126 -3.14 7.46 18.92
N ILE A 127 -3.42 6.15 19.03
CA ILE A 127 -4.27 5.42 18.08
C ILE A 127 -5.69 6.01 18.05
N ILE A 128 -6.28 6.32 19.21
CA ILE A 128 -7.61 6.93 19.32
C ILE A 128 -7.61 8.33 18.69
N LEU A 129 -6.58 9.14 18.97
CA LEU A 129 -6.43 10.46 18.37
C LEU A 129 -6.25 10.36 16.85
N MET A 130 -5.50 9.38 16.36
CA MET A 130 -5.35 9.10 14.94
C MET A 130 -6.71 8.82 14.30
N ALA A 131 -7.52 7.95 14.91
CA ALA A 131 -8.88 7.66 14.44
C ALA A 131 -9.74 8.92 14.35
N GLY A 132 -9.63 9.82 15.34
CA GLY A 132 -10.28 11.13 15.32
C GLY A 132 -9.78 12.03 14.19
N MET A 133 -8.48 12.05 13.91
CA MET A 133 -7.86 12.89 12.87
C MET A 133 -8.21 12.45 11.44
N VAL A 134 -8.35 11.14 11.19
CA VAL A 134 -8.73 10.65 9.84
C VAL A 134 -10.22 10.79 9.56
N LEU A 135 -11.08 10.87 10.57
CA LEU A 135 -12.52 10.90 10.38
C LEU A 135 -13.00 12.03 9.44
N PRO A 136 -12.55 13.30 9.57
CA PRO A 136 -12.90 14.36 8.62
C PRO A 136 -12.45 14.06 7.20
N VAL A 137 -11.28 13.43 7.03
CA VAL A 137 -10.71 13.08 5.72
C VAL A 137 -11.56 12.00 5.05
N CYS A 138 -12.07 11.03 5.81
CA CYS A 138 -12.96 9.99 5.30
C CYS A 138 -14.34 10.51 4.88
N LEU A 139 -14.76 11.69 5.36
CA LEU A 139 -16.03 12.31 5.00
C LEU A 139 -15.94 13.17 3.72
N VAL A 140 -14.74 13.35 3.15
CA VAL A 140 -14.56 14.10 1.90
C VAL A 140 -15.06 13.26 0.72
N PRO A 141 -16.14 13.65 0.01
CA PRO A 141 -16.91 12.72 -0.82
C PRO A 141 -16.31 12.31 -2.17
N THR A 142 -15.14 12.82 -2.60
CA THR A 142 -14.77 12.71 -4.03
C THR A 142 -13.36 12.20 -4.34
N LEU A 143 -13.30 11.12 -5.13
CA LEU A 143 -12.09 10.62 -5.79
C LEU A 143 -11.48 11.61 -6.81
N LYS A 144 -12.24 12.62 -7.27
CA LYS A 144 -11.73 13.69 -8.15
C LYS A 144 -10.78 14.64 -7.42
N GLU A 145 -11.08 15.00 -6.18
CA GLU A 145 -10.14 15.67 -5.27
C GLU A 145 -9.11 14.67 -4.71
N GLY A 146 -9.48 13.38 -4.66
CA GLY A 146 -8.66 12.27 -4.22
C GLY A 146 -7.39 12.00 -5.04
N ALA A 147 -7.33 12.36 -6.34
CA ALA A 147 -6.10 12.18 -7.13
C ALA A 147 -4.95 13.07 -6.63
N GLY A 148 -5.26 14.31 -6.23
CA GLY A 148 -4.28 15.23 -5.64
C GLY A 148 -3.84 14.78 -4.25
N ALA A 149 -4.78 14.33 -3.42
CA ALA A 149 -4.47 13.74 -2.12
C ALA A 149 -3.61 12.48 -2.26
N ALA A 150 -3.99 11.53 -3.11
CA ALA A 150 -3.24 10.31 -3.38
C ALA A 150 -1.82 10.61 -3.84
N PHE A 151 -1.63 11.63 -4.68
CA PHE A 151 -0.31 12.10 -5.06
C PHE A 151 0.49 12.64 -3.86
N ALA A 152 -0.11 13.51 -3.03
CA ALA A 152 0.56 14.04 -1.84
C ALA A 152 0.98 12.92 -0.88
N GLY A 153 0.11 11.92 -0.68
CA GLY A 153 0.42 10.74 0.12
C GLY A 153 1.55 9.91 -0.48
N CYS A 154 1.53 9.67 -1.79
CA CYS A 154 2.59 8.92 -2.48
C CYS A 154 3.94 9.65 -2.42
N LEU A 155 3.95 10.97 -2.62
CA LEU A 155 5.13 11.80 -2.48
C LEU A 155 5.67 11.74 -1.04
N GLY A 156 4.79 11.76 -0.04
CA GLY A 156 5.16 11.55 1.37
C GLY A 156 5.92 10.23 1.57
N THR A 157 5.42 9.13 1.02
CA THR A 157 6.12 7.84 1.07
C THR A 157 7.49 7.90 0.42
N ILE A 158 7.59 8.42 -0.80
CA ILE A 158 8.87 8.51 -1.52
C ILE A 158 9.89 9.31 -0.72
N VAL A 159 9.49 10.46 -0.15
CA VAL A 159 10.39 11.28 0.66
C VAL A 159 10.78 10.56 1.95
N ALA A 160 9.84 9.91 2.63
CA ALA A 160 10.14 9.12 3.84
C ALA A 160 11.08 7.95 3.55
N ASP A 161 10.90 7.24 2.43
CA ASP A 161 11.75 6.13 1.99
C ASP A 161 13.18 6.62 1.68
N VAL A 162 13.29 7.70 0.91
CA VAL A 162 14.59 8.31 0.56
C VAL A 162 15.33 8.74 1.81
N ILE A 163 14.64 9.42 2.74
CA ILE A 163 15.23 9.84 4.02
C ILE A 163 15.66 8.61 4.83
N GLY A 164 14.78 7.61 4.98
CA GLY A 164 15.06 6.44 5.80
C GLY A 164 16.25 5.64 5.29
N VAL A 165 16.33 5.42 3.97
CA VAL A 165 17.48 4.76 3.35
C VAL A 165 18.75 5.60 3.50
N ALA A 166 18.69 6.92 3.27
CA ALA A 166 19.85 7.79 3.39
C ALA A 166 20.43 7.78 4.81
N VAL A 167 19.56 7.80 5.83
CA VAL A 167 19.96 7.70 7.24
C VAL A 167 20.64 6.37 7.53
N VAL A 168 20.09 5.24 7.04
CA VAL A 168 20.70 3.92 7.23
C VAL A 168 22.08 3.83 6.56
N ILE A 169 22.19 4.24 5.28
CA ILE A 169 23.47 4.19 4.55
C ILE A 169 24.53 5.06 5.24
N HIS A 170 24.17 6.27 5.63
CA HIS A 170 25.11 7.20 6.25
C HIS A 170 25.51 6.75 7.66
N GLY A 171 24.53 6.34 8.47
CA GLY A 171 24.73 5.90 9.85
C GLY A 171 25.57 4.64 9.96
N MET A 172 25.51 3.76 8.95
CA MET A 172 26.27 2.51 8.90
C MET A 172 27.55 2.60 8.06
N SER A 173 27.96 3.82 7.68
CA SER A 173 29.20 4.02 6.94
C SER A 173 30.42 3.58 7.75
N GLY A 174 31.26 2.73 7.16
CA GLY A 174 32.47 2.21 7.83
C GLY A 174 32.24 0.99 8.74
N HIS A 175 31.03 0.44 8.80
CA HIS A 175 30.76 -0.81 9.52
C HIS A 175 31.28 -2.05 8.76
N PRO A 176 31.58 -3.15 9.47
CA PRO A 176 32.05 -4.40 8.86
C PRO A 176 30.99 -5.03 7.94
N SER A 177 31.40 -6.06 7.20
CA SER A 177 30.54 -6.78 6.25
C SER A 177 29.22 -7.19 6.88
N VAL A 178 28.14 -6.98 6.15
CA VAL A 178 26.77 -7.23 6.61
C VAL A 178 26.54 -8.70 6.98
N PRO A 179 25.81 -8.97 8.08
CA PRO A 179 25.51 -10.34 8.48
C PRO A 179 24.48 -10.99 7.54
N SER A 180 24.69 -12.28 7.26
CA SER A 180 23.74 -13.10 6.51
C SER A 180 22.51 -13.46 7.37
N PRO A 181 21.33 -13.58 6.77
CA PRO A 181 20.13 -13.97 7.51
C PRO A 181 20.16 -15.46 7.85
N ASP A 182 19.71 -15.79 9.06
CA ASP A 182 19.35 -17.17 9.40
C ASP A 182 17.97 -17.46 8.81
N LEU A 183 17.87 -18.48 7.96
CA LEU A 183 16.68 -18.74 7.15
C LEU A 183 15.77 -19.74 7.86
N SER A 184 14.67 -19.25 8.42
CA SER A 184 13.55 -20.09 8.87
C SER A 184 12.35 -20.01 7.94
N PHE A 185 11.56 -21.08 7.90
CA PHE A 185 10.28 -21.09 7.17
C PHE A 185 9.36 -19.93 7.60
N SER A 186 9.32 -19.62 8.89
CA SER A 186 8.50 -18.54 9.44
C SER A 186 8.90 -17.16 8.87
N GLN A 187 10.21 -16.89 8.78
CA GLN A 187 10.71 -15.63 8.21
C GLN A 187 10.41 -15.51 6.72
N VAL A 188 10.57 -16.60 5.97
CA VAL A 188 10.27 -16.62 4.53
C VAL A 188 8.75 -16.46 4.31
N ALA A 189 7.90 -17.18 5.05
CA ALA A 189 6.45 -17.04 4.98
C ALA A 189 6.00 -15.61 5.35
N GLY A 190 6.61 -15.01 6.38
CA GLY A 190 6.37 -13.62 6.76
C GLY A 190 6.73 -12.61 5.66
N CYS A 191 7.79 -12.87 4.89
CA CYS A 191 8.15 -12.07 3.71
C CYS A 191 7.03 -12.09 2.65
N PHE A 192 6.50 -13.27 2.31
CA PHE A 192 5.37 -13.39 1.38
C PHE A 192 4.12 -12.65 1.88
N GLY A 193 3.81 -12.75 3.18
CA GLY A 193 2.67 -12.04 3.79
C GLY A 193 2.81 -10.52 3.67
N ASN A 194 3.99 -9.98 3.94
CA ASN A 194 4.26 -8.55 3.84
C ASN A 194 4.24 -8.05 2.38
N LEU A 195 4.79 -8.85 1.45
CA LEU A 195 4.72 -8.55 0.01
C LEU A 195 3.29 -8.60 -0.54
N SER A 196 2.43 -9.45 0.03
CA SER A 196 0.99 -9.49 -0.33
C SER A 196 0.29 -8.17 0.00
N LEU A 197 0.61 -7.58 1.14
CA LEU A 197 0.13 -6.25 1.49
C LEU A 197 0.69 -5.19 0.52
N ALA A 198 1.99 -5.23 0.23
CA ALA A 198 2.64 -4.20 -0.58
C ALA A 198 2.20 -4.18 -2.05
N TYR A 199 1.92 -5.35 -2.64
CA TYR A 199 1.36 -5.44 -3.99
C TYR A 199 -0.18 -5.41 -4.01
N GLY A 200 -0.85 -5.18 -2.88
CA GLY A 200 -2.31 -5.30 -2.72
C GLY A 200 -3.15 -4.22 -3.43
N ALA A 201 -3.12 -4.18 -4.76
CA ALA A 201 -3.81 -3.17 -5.58
C ALA A 201 -5.25 -3.54 -6.01
N GLY A 202 -5.64 -4.81 -5.82
CA GLY A 202 -6.83 -5.37 -6.47
C GLY A 202 -8.14 -4.62 -6.16
N ILE A 203 -8.22 -3.98 -5.00
CA ILE A 203 -9.41 -3.23 -4.56
C ILE A 203 -9.67 -1.94 -5.36
N VAL A 204 -8.64 -1.29 -5.91
CA VAL A 204 -8.78 0.01 -6.62
C VAL A 204 -8.87 -0.14 -8.13
N ILE A 205 -8.43 -1.26 -8.67
CA ILE A 205 -8.35 -1.49 -10.12
C ILE A 205 -9.72 -1.41 -10.81
N PRO A 206 -10.83 -1.95 -10.25
CA PRO A 206 -12.14 -1.81 -10.87
C PRO A 206 -12.55 -0.35 -11.05
N ASP A 207 -12.26 0.50 -10.08
CA ASP A 207 -12.63 1.91 -10.11
C ASP A 207 -11.77 2.70 -11.10
N ILE A 208 -10.46 2.43 -11.13
CA ILE A 208 -9.55 3.01 -12.14
C ILE A 208 -9.98 2.58 -13.55
N GLN A 209 -10.35 1.31 -13.74
CA GLN A 209 -10.80 0.81 -15.03
C GLN A 209 -12.07 1.50 -15.53
N ARG A 210 -13.04 1.77 -14.64
CA ARG A 210 -14.30 2.45 -14.99
C ARG A 210 -14.10 3.91 -15.37
N GLN A 211 -13.04 4.55 -14.87
CA GLN A 211 -12.70 5.94 -15.20
C GLN A 211 -11.94 6.07 -16.53
N HIS A 212 -11.40 4.97 -17.05
CA HIS A 212 -10.64 4.95 -18.28
C HIS A 212 -11.58 4.87 -19.51
N SER A 213 -11.36 5.73 -20.51
CA SER A 213 -12.16 5.81 -21.73
C SER A 213 -12.10 4.53 -22.59
N ASP A 214 -10.91 3.91 -22.66
CA ASP A 214 -10.67 2.59 -23.26
C ASP A 214 -10.21 1.53 -22.22
N PRO A 215 -11.14 0.85 -21.53
CA PRO A 215 -10.83 -0.13 -20.48
C PRO A 215 -9.98 -1.33 -20.96
N LYS A 216 -9.91 -1.59 -22.28
CA LYS A 216 -9.09 -2.68 -22.85
C LYS A 216 -7.58 -2.43 -22.69
N ARG A 217 -7.18 -1.21 -22.36
CA ARG A 217 -5.79 -0.83 -22.11
C ARG A 217 -5.30 -1.10 -20.69
N MET A 218 -6.21 -1.42 -19.75
CA MET A 218 -5.88 -1.68 -18.35
C MET A 218 -4.77 -2.72 -18.13
N PRO A 219 -4.68 -3.83 -18.87
CA PRO A 219 -3.56 -4.76 -18.76
C PRO A 219 -2.19 -4.11 -18.96
N ARG A 220 -2.07 -3.14 -19.87
CA ARG A 220 -0.82 -2.40 -20.12
C ARG A 220 -0.53 -1.42 -18.98
N VAL A 221 -1.55 -0.70 -18.52
CA VAL A 221 -1.48 0.21 -17.37
C VAL A 221 -0.96 -0.52 -16.14
N VAL A 222 -1.58 -1.66 -15.80
CA VAL A 222 -1.18 -2.48 -14.65
C VAL A 222 0.24 -3.02 -14.82
N GLY A 223 0.55 -3.62 -15.98
CA GLY A 223 1.87 -4.22 -16.21
C GLY A 223 3.02 -3.21 -16.10
N VAL A 224 2.86 -2.01 -16.69
CA VAL A 224 3.86 -0.94 -16.60
C VAL A 224 3.98 -0.43 -15.16
N THR A 225 2.85 -0.19 -14.50
CA THR A 225 2.84 0.38 -13.13
C THR A 225 3.47 -0.57 -12.13
N VAL A 226 3.02 -1.82 -12.10
CA VAL A 226 3.56 -2.83 -11.17
C VAL A 226 5.04 -3.09 -11.47
N GLY A 227 5.45 -3.12 -12.76
CA GLY A 227 6.85 -3.25 -13.13
C GLY A 227 7.75 -2.13 -12.57
N ILE A 228 7.31 -0.87 -12.69
CA ILE A 228 8.04 0.28 -12.13
C ILE A 228 8.12 0.18 -10.59
N ILE A 229 7.01 -0.17 -9.93
CA ILE A 229 6.97 -0.33 -8.48
C ILE A 229 7.91 -1.44 -8.02
N SER A 230 7.92 -2.59 -8.70
CA SER A 230 8.84 -3.69 -8.38
C SER A 230 10.30 -3.27 -8.47
N ILE A 231 10.66 -2.45 -9.45
CA ILE A 231 12.02 -1.89 -9.59
C ILE A 231 12.32 -0.98 -8.40
N LEU A 232 11.42 -0.07 -8.03
CA LEU A 232 11.62 0.82 -6.89
C LEU A 232 11.72 0.06 -5.57
N PHE A 233 10.88 -0.95 -5.36
CA PHE A 233 10.96 -1.84 -4.19
C PHE A 233 12.29 -2.58 -4.15
N LEU A 234 12.78 -3.06 -5.28
CA LEU A 234 14.07 -3.74 -5.36
C LEU A 234 15.23 -2.78 -5.02
N VAL A 235 15.21 -1.56 -5.56
CA VAL A 235 16.21 -0.52 -5.25
C VAL A 235 16.18 -0.18 -3.76
N LEU A 236 15.00 0.10 -3.20
CA LEU A 236 14.80 0.39 -1.78
C LEU A 236 15.34 -0.73 -0.88
N ALA A 237 14.92 -1.97 -1.15
CA ALA A 237 15.28 -3.13 -0.34
C ALA A 237 16.79 -3.45 -0.43
N SER A 238 17.33 -3.50 -1.66
CA SER A 238 18.74 -3.84 -1.88
C SER A 238 19.68 -2.78 -1.32
N THR A 239 19.34 -1.50 -1.48
CA THR A 239 20.16 -0.39 -0.98
C THR A 239 20.21 -0.43 0.55
N ALA A 240 19.07 -0.51 1.21
CA ALA A 240 19.04 -0.62 2.67
C ALA A 240 19.75 -1.90 3.14
N TYR A 241 19.42 -3.06 2.57
CA TYR A 241 20.05 -4.34 2.93
C TYR A 241 21.58 -4.32 2.76
N SER A 242 22.10 -3.63 1.74
CA SER A 242 23.55 -3.54 1.50
C SER A 242 24.33 -2.86 2.64
N ALA A 243 23.67 -2.01 3.43
CA ALA A 243 24.29 -1.29 4.54
C ALA A 243 24.23 -2.05 5.88
N VAL A 244 23.25 -2.95 6.07
CA VAL A 244 22.89 -3.49 7.40
C VAL A 244 22.57 -4.99 7.42
N GLY A 245 22.46 -5.65 6.27
CA GLY A 245 22.16 -7.08 6.19
C GLY A 245 20.87 -7.45 6.91
N CYS A 246 20.94 -8.49 7.74
CA CYS A 246 19.80 -8.99 8.51
C CYS A 246 19.40 -8.15 9.73
N GLN A 247 20.06 -7.02 9.99
CA GLN A 247 19.84 -6.21 11.19
C GLN A 247 18.66 -5.22 11.08
N ILE A 248 18.05 -5.08 9.89
CA ILE A 248 16.88 -4.22 9.72
C ILE A 248 15.72 -4.84 10.50
N THR A 249 15.05 -4.01 11.29
CA THR A 249 13.77 -4.40 11.86
C THR A 249 12.73 -4.59 10.74
N GLY A 250 11.58 -5.16 11.05
CA GLY A 250 10.52 -5.40 10.05
C GLY A 250 10.02 -4.15 9.31
N ASN A 251 10.35 -2.94 9.81
CA ASN A 251 9.95 -1.66 9.25
C ASN A 251 11.17 -0.70 9.22
N LEU A 252 11.40 -0.07 8.08
CA LEU A 252 12.51 0.87 7.89
C LEU A 252 12.47 2.06 8.88
N LEU A 253 11.31 2.65 9.13
CA LEU A 253 11.18 3.80 10.02
C LEU A 253 11.51 3.47 11.46
N PHE A 254 11.10 2.29 11.94
CA PHE A 254 11.43 1.83 13.29
C PHE A 254 12.93 1.50 13.43
N THR A 255 13.61 1.20 12.33
CA THR A 255 15.05 0.92 12.34
C THR A 255 15.89 2.18 12.51
N ILE A 256 15.43 3.32 11.97
CA ILE A 256 16.14 4.61 12.06
C ILE A 256 15.75 5.42 13.30
N TYR A 257 14.80 4.93 14.09
CA TYR A 257 14.32 5.62 15.28
C TYR A 257 15.30 5.45 16.44
N PRO A 258 15.75 6.56 17.07
CA PRO A 258 16.59 6.48 18.25
C PRO A 258 15.77 6.10 19.49
N ASP A 259 16.32 5.22 20.31
CA ASP A 259 15.79 4.92 21.63
C ASP A 259 15.88 6.16 22.54
N SER A 260 14.84 6.39 23.36
CA SER A 260 14.70 7.61 24.16
C SER A 260 15.71 7.72 25.30
N GLU A 261 16.23 6.59 25.80
CA GLU A 261 17.20 6.58 26.89
C GLU A 261 18.63 6.66 26.38
N THR A 262 18.94 5.91 25.32
CA THR A 262 20.30 5.76 24.79
C THR A 262 20.61 6.75 23.66
N GLY A 263 19.60 7.29 22.98
CA GLY A 263 19.76 8.14 21.80
C GLY A 263 20.27 7.41 20.55
N LEU A 264 20.35 6.08 20.59
CA LEU A 264 20.88 5.25 19.50
C LEU A 264 19.76 4.50 18.79
N THR A 265 19.93 4.31 17.48
CA THR A 265 19.04 3.43 16.70
C THR A 265 19.23 1.97 17.10
N THR A 266 18.33 1.09 16.64
CA THR A 266 18.51 -0.38 16.76
C THR A 266 19.77 -0.88 16.05
N LEU A 267 20.37 -0.06 15.19
CA LEU A 267 21.62 -0.33 14.48
C LEU A 267 22.86 0.20 15.21
N GLY A 268 22.68 0.92 16.33
CA GLY A 268 23.76 1.36 17.21
C GLY A 268 24.40 2.70 16.86
N PHE A 269 23.82 3.48 15.93
CA PHE A 269 24.28 4.84 15.61
C PHE A 269 23.27 5.90 16.07
N ALA A 270 23.76 7.12 16.35
CA ALA A 270 22.91 8.27 16.68
C ALA A 270 22.46 9.00 15.38
N PRO A 271 21.16 9.02 15.04
CA PRO A 271 20.67 9.69 13.85
C PRO A 271 20.47 11.20 14.09
N ASN A 272 20.43 12.00 13.02
CA ASN A 272 19.96 13.38 13.13
C ASN A 272 18.46 13.40 13.41
N TRP A 273 18.04 13.88 14.58
CA TRP A 273 16.64 13.89 15.01
C TRP A 273 15.70 14.59 14.03
N GLY A 274 16.09 15.76 13.51
CA GLY A 274 15.26 16.51 12.57
C GLY A 274 14.93 15.73 11.29
N THR A 275 15.89 14.95 10.80
CA THR A 275 15.70 14.06 9.66
C THR A 275 14.70 12.94 9.96
N ILE A 276 14.74 12.35 11.16
CA ILE A 276 13.78 11.32 11.58
C ILE A 276 12.37 11.89 11.69
N VAL A 277 12.24 13.07 12.31
CA VAL A 277 10.97 13.79 12.42
C VAL A 277 10.35 14.03 11.04
N LEU A 278 11.13 14.48 10.06
CA LEU A 278 10.64 14.68 8.70
C LEU A 278 10.14 13.38 8.07
N ALA A 279 10.89 12.28 8.17
CA ALA A 279 10.45 10.99 7.63
C ALA A 279 9.13 10.52 8.27
N TYR A 280 9.00 10.69 9.58
CA TYR A 280 7.80 10.32 10.33
C TYR A 280 6.59 11.18 9.94
N LEU A 281 6.76 12.49 9.80
CA LEU A 281 5.69 13.40 9.37
C LEU A 281 5.22 13.11 7.94
N PHE A 282 6.14 12.83 7.01
CA PHE A 282 5.78 12.45 5.65
C PHE A 282 5.05 11.11 5.58
N MET A 283 5.45 10.13 6.40
CA MET A 283 4.71 8.88 6.50
C MET A 283 3.35 9.06 7.18
N GLN A 284 3.25 9.94 8.18
CA GLN A 284 1.99 10.29 8.83
C GLN A 284 1.00 10.91 7.83
N LEU A 285 1.50 11.79 6.96
CA LEU A 285 0.72 12.34 5.84
C LEU A 285 0.20 11.23 4.91
N HIS A 286 1.08 10.30 4.51
CA HIS A 286 0.69 9.17 3.67
C HIS A 286 -0.41 8.33 4.32
N ILE A 287 -0.21 7.89 5.56
CA ILE A 287 -1.13 7.03 6.30
C ILE A 287 -2.51 7.68 6.42
N THR A 288 -2.54 8.98 6.76
CA THR A 288 -3.79 9.74 6.93
C THR A 288 -4.61 9.78 5.62
N ILE A 289 -3.94 10.02 4.50
CA ILE A 289 -4.58 10.07 3.18
C ILE A 289 -5.01 8.67 2.74
N ALA A 290 -4.10 7.70 2.79
CA ALA A 290 -4.34 6.34 2.32
C ALA A 290 -5.45 5.64 3.11
N PHE A 291 -5.60 5.95 4.41
CA PHE A 291 -6.70 5.46 5.25
C PHE A 291 -8.07 5.75 4.62
N SER A 292 -8.30 7.00 4.20
CA SER A 292 -9.58 7.43 3.61
C SER A 292 -9.91 6.70 2.30
N VAL A 293 -8.90 6.43 1.48
CA VAL A 293 -9.06 5.72 0.20
C VAL A 293 -9.42 4.26 0.43
N LEU A 294 -8.75 3.59 1.38
CA LEU A 294 -8.93 2.16 1.62
C LEU A 294 -10.23 1.82 2.36
N ILE A 295 -10.70 2.69 3.25
CA ILE A 295 -11.92 2.45 4.02
C ILE A 295 -13.20 2.72 3.22
N ASN A 296 -13.11 3.48 2.12
CA ASN A 296 -14.25 3.94 1.33
C ASN A 296 -15.18 2.80 0.87
N PRO A 297 -14.70 1.66 0.32
CA PRO A 297 -15.60 0.55 -0.04
C PRO A 297 -16.39 -0.01 1.15
N ALA A 298 -15.80 -0.02 2.36
CA ALA A 298 -16.48 -0.45 3.58
C ALA A 298 -17.55 0.57 4.00
N PHE A 299 -17.26 1.87 3.90
CA PHE A 299 -18.23 2.94 4.16
C PHE A 299 -19.39 2.88 3.18
N TYR A 300 -19.13 2.72 1.88
CA TYR A 300 -20.17 2.58 0.87
C TYR A 300 -21.14 1.42 1.18
N ILE A 301 -20.62 0.27 1.59
CA ILE A 301 -21.43 -0.89 2.00
C ILE A 301 -22.19 -0.61 3.29
N ALA A 302 -21.54 0.02 4.29
CA ALA A 302 -22.17 0.37 5.56
C ALA A 302 -23.32 1.37 5.38
N GLU A 303 -23.12 2.44 4.60
CA GLU A 303 -24.17 3.40 4.23
C GLU A 303 -25.34 2.72 3.53
N ARG A 304 -25.05 1.78 2.62
CA ARG A 304 -26.08 1.02 1.92
C ARG A 304 -26.91 0.14 2.86
N LEU A 305 -26.27 -0.52 3.83
CA LEU A 305 -26.93 -1.43 4.75
C LEU A 305 -27.65 -0.70 5.90
N VAL A 306 -27.01 0.30 6.50
CA VAL A 306 -27.50 0.98 7.71
C VAL A 306 -28.39 2.17 7.37
N LEU A 307 -27.97 3.00 6.41
CA LEU A 307 -28.70 4.22 6.03
C LEU A 307 -29.63 4.00 4.83
N GLY A 308 -29.54 2.84 4.18
CA GLY A 308 -30.36 2.50 3.01
C GLY A 308 -30.02 3.31 1.76
N MET A 309 -28.86 3.98 1.74
CA MET A 309 -28.35 4.74 0.58
C MET A 309 -27.89 3.80 -0.53
N HIS A 310 -27.67 4.30 -1.76
CA HIS A 310 -27.10 3.52 -2.87
C HIS A 310 -27.84 2.21 -3.25
N LYS A 311 -29.13 2.09 -2.92
CA LYS A 311 -29.97 0.97 -3.37
C LYS A 311 -30.15 1.03 -4.89
N GLN A 312 -30.04 -0.11 -5.56
CA GLN A 312 -30.32 -0.21 -7.00
C GLN A 312 -31.74 0.28 -7.27
N LYS A 313 -31.87 1.22 -8.20
CA LYS A 313 -33.18 1.64 -8.70
C LYS A 313 -33.70 0.56 -9.65
N PRO A 314 -35.03 0.33 -9.72
CA PRO A 314 -35.60 -0.69 -10.58
C PRO A 314 -35.21 -0.57 -12.07
N GLU A 315 -34.88 0.63 -12.55
CA GLU A 315 -34.36 0.87 -13.91
C GLU A 315 -32.98 0.22 -14.19
N ASP A 316 -32.19 -0.09 -13.15
CA ASP A 316 -30.89 -0.78 -13.30
C ASP A 316 -31.03 -2.31 -13.47
N LEU A 317 -32.23 -2.87 -13.29
CA LEU A 317 -32.50 -4.31 -13.39
C LEU A 317 -32.95 -4.75 -14.79
N GLU A 318 -33.33 -3.80 -15.66
CA GLU A 318 -33.89 -4.08 -16.99
C GLU A 318 -32.88 -3.89 -18.16
N ASN A 319 -31.59 -3.66 -17.89
CA ASN A 319 -30.54 -3.60 -18.93
C ASN A 319 -29.34 -4.51 -18.64
#